data_AF-A0A1A8UI85-F1
#
_entry.id   AF-A0A1A8UI85-F1
#
_cell.length_a   1.000
_cell.length_b   1.000
_cell.length_c   1.000
_cell.angle_alpha   90.00
_cell.angle_beta   90.00
_cell.angle_gamma   90.00
#
_symmetry.space_group_name_H-M   'P 1'
#
loop_
_entity.id
_entity.type
_entity.pdbx_description
1 polymer ?
#
loop_
_entity_poly.entity_id
_entity_poly.type
_entity_poly.pdbx_seq_one_letter_code
_entity_poly.pdbx_strand_id
1 'polypeptide(L)'
;MVREANIKQATAEKQLKEALGKIDVLQAEVQALKTLVLSSPTSPVADLPSAVGGGVKTPFKKGHSRNKSTSSAILGTQPDPSATQPIVRECREVDSQLFSEFKVWKEEPTLERSCSFLDRVYREDIYPCLAFNKSELGSAILEAVEQNTLSVEPVGFQPLPVVKASAVECGGPKKCALSGQTKTCKHRIKFGDSSSYYYVSPFCRYRITAVCNFFTYIRYIHQGLVKQQDAEQMFWEVTQLRREMSVAKLGYFKDQL
;
A
#
# COMPACT_ATOMS: atom_id res chain seq x y z
N MET A 1 -41.14 -18.49 2.50
CA MET A 1 -40.94 -17.06 2.80
C MET A 1 -40.90 -16.75 4.30
N VAL A 2 -41.97 -16.90 5.09
CA VAL A 2 -41.97 -16.53 6.53
C VAL A 2 -40.96 -17.36 7.36
N ARG A 3 -40.89 -18.68 7.14
CA ARG A 3 -39.97 -19.56 7.86
C ARG A 3 -38.49 -19.22 7.64
N GLU A 4 -38.12 -18.83 6.43
CA GLU A 4 -36.74 -18.44 6.09
C GLU A 4 -36.37 -17.08 6.69
N ALA A 5 -37.31 -16.14 6.75
CA ALA A 5 -37.12 -14.87 7.44
C ALA A 5 -36.88 -15.09 8.94
N ASN A 6 -37.67 -15.96 9.58
CA ASN A 6 -37.53 -16.28 11.01
C ASN A 6 -36.18 -16.97 11.32
N ILE A 7 -35.71 -17.86 10.43
CA ILE A 7 -34.40 -18.51 10.58
C ILE A 7 -33.25 -17.48 10.47
N LYS A 8 -33.34 -16.56 9.50
CA LYS A 8 -32.34 -15.49 9.34
C LYS A 8 -32.32 -14.55 10.54
N GLN A 9 -33.50 -14.17 11.05
CA GLN A 9 -33.62 -13.35 12.25
C GLN A 9 -32.98 -14.03 13.47
N ALA A 10 -33.34 -15.30 13.75
CA ALA A 10 -32.78 -16.04 14.89
C ALA A 10 -31.25 -16.20 14.79
N THR A 11 -30.72 -16.35 13.57
CA THR A 11 -29.27 -16.45 13.35
C THR A 11 -28.58 -15.11 13.63
N ALA A 12 -29.16 -13.99 13.17
CA ALA A 12 -28.64 -12.66 13.40
C ALA A 12 -28.67 -12.29 14.90
N GLU A 13 -29.76 -12.60 15.60
CA GLU A 13 -29.89 -12.38 17.04
C GLU A 13 -28.87 -13.20 17.84
N LYS A 14 -28.61 -14.45 17.44
CA LYS A 14 -27.56 -15.27 18.05
C LYS A 14 -26.18 -14.66 17.86
N GLN A 15 -25.84 -14.24 16.64
CA GLN A 15 -24.55 -13.62 16.34
C GLN A 15 -24.36 -12.30 17.10
N LEU A 16 -25.43 -11.50 17.23
CA LEU A 16 -25.42 -10.28 18.03
C LEU A 16 -25.10 -10.58 19.50
N LYS A 17 -25.74 -11.60 20.09
CA LYS A 17 -25.49 -12.00 21.48
C LYS A 17 -24.05 -12.47 21.70
N GLU A 18 -23.50 -13.24 20.76
CA GLU A 18 -22.09 -13.66 20.79
C GLU A 18 -21.12 -12.49 20.66
N ALA A 19 -21.43 -11.52 19.81
CA ALA A 19 -20.63 -10.31 19.64
C ALA A 19 -20.65 -9.43 20.90
N LEU A 20 -21.82 -9.26 21.53
CA LEU A 20 -21.96 -8.52 22.79
C LEU A 20 -21.14 -9.18 23.91
N GLY A 21 -21.18 -10.51 24.04
CA GLY A 21 -20.35 -11.22 25.01
C GLY A 21 -18.84 -11.03 24.78
N LYS A 22 -18.38 -10.95 23.52
CA LYS A 22 -16.99 -10.63 23.21
C LYS A 22 -16.62 -9.19 23.59
N ILE A 23 -17.53 -8.23 23.41
CA ILE A 23 -17.33 -6.84 23.81
C ILE A 23 -17.16 -6.75 25.33
N ASP A 24 -18.00 -7.44 26.11
CA ASP A 24 -17.93 -7.42 27.56
C ASP A 24 -16.58 -7.97 28.08
N VAL A 25 -16.09 -9.06 27.49
CA VAL A 25 -14.77 -9.63 27.82
C VAL A 25 -13.65 -8.63 27.49
N LEU A 26 -13.68 -8.03 26.29
CA LEU A 26 -12.68 -7.05 25.89
C LEU A 26 -12.70 -5.79 26.77
N GLN A 27 -13.88 -5.34 27.20
CA GLN A 27 -14.01 -4.23 28.13
C GLN A 27 -13.39 -4.57 29.50
N ALA A 28 -13.62 -5.77 30.01
CA ALA A 28 -13.00 -6.24 31.25
C ALA A 28 -11.46 -6.32 31.14
N GLU A 29 -10.93 -6.80 30.01
CA GLU A 29 -9.48 -6.84 29.75
C GLU A 29 -8.86 -5.44 29.70
N VAL A 30 -9.50 -4.50 28.99
CA VAL A 30 -9.05 -3.09 28.91
C VAL A 30 -9.05 -2.45 30.30
N GLN A 31 -10.07 -2.71 31.12
CA GLN A 31 -10.14 -2.19 32.48
C GLN A 31 -9.03 -2.76 33.38
N ALA A 32 -8.73 -4.05 33.27
CA ALA A 32 -7.63 -4.69 33.99
C ALA A 32 -6.27 -4.11 33.57
N LEU A 33 -6.04 -3.93 32.26
CA LEU A 33 -4.83 -3.30 31.72
C LEU A 33 -4.65 -1.87 32.22
N LYS A 34 -5.73 -1.08 32.24
CA LYS A 34 -5.69 0.31 32.74
C LYS A 34 -5.30 0.37 34.22
N THR A 35 -5.77 -0.59 35.02
CA THR A 35 -5.42 -0.69 36.45
C THR A 35 -3.94 -1.00 36.65
N LEU A 36 -3.35 -1.87 35.83
CA LEU A 36 -1.92 -2.21 35.88
C LEU A 36 -1.00 -1.05 35.47
N VAL A 37 -1.44 -0.25 34.49
CA VAL A 37 -0.69 0.95 34.08
C VAL A 37 -0.70 2.01 35.18
N LEU A 38 -1.81 2.16 35.89
CA LEU A 38 -1.94 3.14 36.98
C LEU A 38 -1.27 2.71 38.29
N SER A 39 -0.99 1.42 38.49
CA SER A 39 -0.30 0.90 39.68
C SER A 39 1.23 0.82 39.56
N SER A 40 1.80 1.26 38.43
CA SER A 40 3.25 1.32 38.22
C SER A 40 3.81 2.67 38.71
N PRO A 41 4.72 2.72 39.70
CA PRO A 41 5.27 3.99 40.17
C PRO A 41 6.31 4.53 39.17
N THR A 42 5.94 5.55 38.40
CA THR A 42 6.89 6.36 37.62
C THR A 42 7.55 7.41 38.54
N SER A 43 8.87 7.35 38.72
CA SER A 43 9.66 8.44 39.31
C SER A 43 9.79 9.61 38.32
N PRO A 44 9.74 10.88 38.79
CA PRO A 44 9.97 12.05 37.96
C PRO A 44 11.46 12.46 37.92
N VAL A 45 11.78 13.15 36.83
CA VAL A 45 13.00 13.90 36.52
C VAL A 45 13.32 14.96 37.59
N ALA A 46 14.61 15.10 37.99
CA ALA A 46 15.35 16.37 38.08
C ALA A 46 16.69 16.27 38.86
N ASP A 47 17.65 17.09 38.41
CA ASP A 47 18.81 17.69 39.13
C ASP A 47 20.17 16.96 39.24
N LEU A 48 21.13 17.42 38.42
CA LEU A 48 22.53 17.66 38.80
C LEU A 48 22.58 18.95 39.66
N PRO A 49 23.57 19.20 40.55
CA PRO A 49 25.01 18.96 40.33
C PRO A 49 25.85 18.58 41.59
N SER A 50 27.08 18.07 41.39
CA SER A 50 28.25 18.52 42.16
C SER A 50 29.57 17.92 41.72
N ALA A 51 30.60 18.73 41.95
CA ALA A 51 31.99 18.62 41.53
C ALA A 51 32.84 17.66 42.40
N VAL A 52 34.13 17.65 42.06
CA VAL A 52 35.33 17.32 42.86
C VAL A 52 36.00 15.97 42.54
N GLY A 53 37.27 16.07 42.10
CA GLY A 53 38.34 15.32 42.74
C GLY A 53 39.01 14.19 41.94
N GLY A 54 40.07 14.55 41.21
CA GLY A 54 41.42 14.00 41.39
C GLY A 54 41.70 12.49 41.22
N GLY A 55 42.64 12.19 40.32
CA GLY A 55 43.82 11.39 40.71
C GLY A 55 44.00 9.99 40.11
N VAL A 56 44.86 9.93 39.09
CA VAL A 56 45.96 8.96 38.83
C VAL A 56 45.71 7.44 39.04
N LYS A 57 45.89 6.64 37.96
CA LYS A 57 46.96 5.62 37.75
C LYS A 57 46.58 4.61 36.63
N THR A 58 47.50 4.48 35.67
CA THR A 58 47.60 3.43 34.61
C THR A 58 47.95 2.04 35.23
N PRO A 59 48.26 0.92 34.51
CA PRO A 59 48.26 0.61 33.06
C PRO A 59 47.86 -0.86 32.65
N PHE A 60 47.85 -1.16 31.33
CA PHE A 60 48.06 -2.48 30.62
C PHE A 60 47.13 -3.69 30.96
N LYS A 61 46.64 -4.55 30.05
CA LYS A 61 47.30 -5.30 28.96
C LYS A 61 46.31 -5.83 27.90
N LYS A 62 46.88 -5.92 26.70
CA LYS A 62 46.52 -6.63 25.47
C LYS A 62 46.08 -8.09 25.67
N GLY A 63 45.03 -8.52 24.98
CA GLY A 63 44.66 -9.93 24.80
C GLY A 63 43.96 -10.16 23.47
N HIS A 64 44.68 -10.68 22.47
CA HIS A 64 44.10 -11.23 21.25
C HIS A 64 43.32 -12.51 21.58
N SER A 65 42.05 -12.58 21.19
CA SER A 65 41.33 -13.86 21.08
C SER A 65 41.01 -14.12 19.62
N ARG A 66 41.50 -15.28 19.14
CA ARG A 66 41.38 -15.78 17.77
C ARG A 66 39.95 -16.25 17.51
N ASN A 67 39.43 -15.96 16.32
CA ASN A 67 38.22 -16.56 15.77
C ASN A 67 38.31 -18.10 15.81
N LYS A 68 37.26 -18.75 16.31
CA LYS A 68 36.98 -20.16 16.05
C LYS A 68 35.75 -20.25 15.14
N SER A 69 36.00 -20.58 13.88
CA SER A 69 35.00 -21.14 12.99
C SER A 69 34.91 -22.64 13.28
N THR A 70 33.73 -23.13 13.63
CA THR A 70 33.38 -24.56 13.55
C THR A 70 31.90 -24.67 13.29
N SER A 71 31.57 -25.10 12.08
CA SER A 71 30.26 -25.65 11.71
C SER A 71 29.85 -26.75 12.68
N SER A 72 28.60 -26.76 13.12
CA SER A 72 27.88 -27.99 13.47
C SER A 72 26.38 -27.77 13.41
N ALA A 73 25.72 -28.67 12.68
CA ALA A 73 24.44 -29.29 13.00
C ALA A 73 23.18 -28.43 13.19
N ILE A 74 22.22 -28.71 12.31
CA ILE A 74 20.79 -28.49 12.47
C ILE A 74 20.34 -29.18 13.77
N LEU A 75 20.04 -28.38 14.80
CA LEU A 75 19.18 -28.75 15.92
C LEU A 75 18.21 -27.59 16.10
N GLY A 76 16.91 -27.91 16.05
CA GLY A 76 15.83 -26.95 16.04
C GLY A 76 15.96 -25.92 17.16
N THR A 77 16.14 -24.66 16.76
CA THR A 77 16.01 -23.53 17.67
C THR A 77 14.55 -23.43 18.07
N GLN A 78 14.21 -23.99 19.22
CA GLN A 78 12.99 -23.56 19.92
C GLN A 78 13.12 -22.04 20.13
N PRO A 79 12.14 -21.23 19.69
CA PRO A 79 12.16 -19.82 20.00
C PRO A 79 12.09 -19.66 21.52
N ASP A 80 13.06 -18.96 22.08
CA ASP A 80 13.12 -18.61 23.50
C ASP A 80 11.78 -17.92 23.90
N PRO A 81 10.99 -18.48 24.82
CA PRO A 81 9.70 -17.92 25.23
C PRO A 81 9.83 -16.58 25.98
N SER A 82 11.06 -16.13 26.28
CA SER A 82 11.34 -14.84 26.93
C SER A 82 11.62 -13.68 25.96
N ALA A 83 11.73 -13.93 24.65
CA ALA A 83 11.95 -12.88 23.66
C ALA A 83 10.63 -12.16 23.33
N THR A 84 10.29 -11.11 24.09
CA THR A 84 9.19 -10.21 23.72
C THR A 84 9.54 -9.55 22.38
N GLN A 85 8.85 -9.96 21.31
CA GLN A 85 9.00 -9.30 20.01
C GLN A 85 8.68 -7.81 20.17
N PRO A 86 9.52 -6.89 19.63
CA PRO A 86 9.24 -5.47 19.76
C PRO A 86 7.89 -5.15 19.11
N ILE A 87 7.05 -4.39 19.82
CA ILE A 87 5.77 -3.92 19.28
C ILE A 87 6.07 -2.92 18.16
N VAL A 88 5.86 -3.34 16.91
CA VAL A 88 5.98 -2.45 15.75
C VAL A 88 4.69 -1.65 15.61
N ARG A 89 4.78 -0.34 15.81
CA ARG A 89 3.67 0.59 15.58
C ARG A 89 3.79 1.20 14.19
N GLU A 90 2.73 1.11 13.38
CA GLU A 90 2.62 1.89 12.16
C GLU A 90 2.36 3.37 12.52
N CYS A 91 3.35 4.21 12.29
CA CYS A 91 3.25 5.66 12.44
C CYS A 91 3.27 6.32 11.06
N ARG A 92 2.61 7.47 10.94
CA ARG A 92 2.66 8.33 9.76
C ARG A 92 2.89 9.77 10.21
N GLU A 93 3.73 10.49 9.48
CA GLU A 93 4.08 11.88 9.73
C GLU A 93 4.08 12.63 8.40
N VAL A 94 3.58 13.87 8.40
CA VAL A 94 3.51 14.70 7.21
C VAL A 94 4.91 15.19 6.85
N ASP A 95 5.37 14.86 5.65
CA ASP A 95 6.56 15.50 5.09
C ASP A 95 6.23 16.96 4.74
N SER A 96 6.91 17.90 5.40
CA SER A 96 6.62 19.33 5.28
C SER A 96 6.91 19.90 3.89
N GLN A 97 7.88 19.34 3.16
CA GLN A 97 8.24 19.78 1.81
C GLN A 97 7.18 19.36 0.81
N LEU A 98 6.79 18.08 0.82
CA LEU A 98 5.75 17.55 -0.05
C LEU A 98 4.39 18.16 0.26
N PHE A 99 4.08 18.40 1.53
CA PHE A 99 2.83 19.02 1.92
C PHE A 99 2.75 20.48 1.46
N SER A 100 3.85 21.24 1.57
CA SER A 100 3.90 22.61 1.08
C SER A 100 3.74 22.69 -0.44
N GLU A 101 4.41 21.79 -1.18
CA GLU A 101 4.26 21.66 -2.65
C GLU A 101 2.82 21.33 -3.04
N PHE A 102 2.19 20.37 -2.36
CA PHE A 102 0.79 20.02 -2.58
C PHE A 102 -0.16 21.18 -2.27
N LYS A 103 0.06 21.91 -1.17
CA LYS A 103 -0.77 23.06 -0.82
C LYS A 103 -0.73 24.14 -1.91
N VAL A 104 0.46 24.48 -2.41
CA VAL A 104 0.61 25.45 -3.50
C VAL A 104 -0.13 24.98 -4.75
N TRP A 105 0.04 23.71 -5.14
CA TRP A 105 -0.71 23.15 -6.28
C TRP A 105 -2.23 23.14 -6.04
N LYS A 106 -2.69 22.89 -4.82
CA LYS A 106 -4.12 22.81 -4.49
C LYS A 106 -4.84 24.16 -4.61
N GLU A 107 -4.16 25.28 -4.36
CA GLU A 107 -4.75 26.61 -4.52
C GLU A 107 -5.07 26.92 -5.98
N GLU A 108 -4.20 26.49 -6.91
CA GLU A 108 -4.38 26.63 -8.36
C GLU A 108 -4.16 25.27 -9.05
N PRO A 109 -5.13 24.34 -8.93
CA PRO A 109 -4.94 22.98 -9.40
C PRO A 109 -4.85 22.93 -10.91
N THR A 110 -3.85 22.21 -11.41
CA THR A 110 -3.61 21.98 -12.83
C THR A 110 -3.33 20.50 -13.10
N LEU A 111 -3.67 20.04 -14.31
CA LEU A 111 -3.31 18.72 -14.84
C LEU A 111 -2.05 18.76 -15.73
N GLU A 112 -1.39 19.92 -15.83
CA GLU A 112 -0.19 20.08 -16.63
C GLU A 112 0.98 19.25 -16.05
N ARG A 113 1.55 18.38 -16.89
CA ARG A 113 2.65 17.49 -16.50
C ARG A 113 3.87 18.23 -15.94
N SER A 114 4.14 19.43 -16.43
CA SER A 114 5.32 20.23 -16.11
C SER A 114 5.25 20.90 -14.73
N CYS A 115 4.08 20.96 -14.10
CA CYS A 115 3.95 21.60 -12.79
C CYS A 115 4.73 20.80 -11.72
N SER A 116 5.36 21.50 -10.77
CA SER A 116 6.31 20.89 -9.81
C SER A 116 5.75 19.67 -9.09
N PHE A 117 4.49 19.75 -8.65
CA PHE A 117 3.81 18.65 -7.96
C PHE A 117 3.68 17.41 -8.84
N LEU A 118 3.12 17.55 -10.05
CA LEU A 118 2.92 16.40 -10.93
C LEU A 118 4.23 15.88 -11.51
N ASP A 119 5.16 16.75 -11.92
CA ASP A 119 6.47 16.35 -12.46
C ASP A 119 7.20 15.37 -11.52
N ARG A 120 7.17 15.64 -10.21
CA ARG A 120 7.69 14.75 -9.19
C ARG A 120 7.00 13.39 -9.21
N VAL A 121 5.66 13.38 -9.14
CA VAL A 121 4.88 12.12 -9.13
C VAL A 121 5.09 11.34 -10.43
N TYR A 122 5.23 12.02 -11.56
CA TYR A 122 5.55 11.41 -12.83
C TYR A 122 6.89 10.68 -12.80
N ARG A 123 7.94 11.38 -12.39
CA ARG A 123 9.31 10.86 -12.30
C ARG A 123 9.43 9.71 -11.30
N GLU A 124 8.87 9.87 -10.11
CA GLU A 124 9.08 8.95 -9.00
C GLU A 124 8.14 7.75 -9.05
N ASP A 125 6.90 7.93 -9.51
CA ASP A 125 5.83 6.94 -9.37
C ASP A 125 5.23 6.50 -10.70
N ILE A 126 4.72 7.42 -11.54
CA ILE A 126 3.93 7.05 -12.73
C ILE A 126 4.80 6.37 -13.79
N TYR A 127 5.94 6.96 -14.19
CA TYR A 127 6.78 6.34 -15.22
C TYR A 127 7.30 4.97 -14.79
N PRO A 128 7.88 4.79 -13.58
CA PRO A 128 8.28 3.46 -13.13
C PRO A 128 7.09 2.50 -13.01
N CYS A 129 5.89 2.97 -12.64
CA CYS A 129 4.70 2.14 -12.52
C CYS A 129 4.11 1.72 -13.87
N LEU A 130 4.35 2.45 -14.97
CA LEU A 130 3.90 2.09 -16.32
C LEU A 130 5.02 1.58 -17.24
N ALA A 131 6.23 1.38 -16.71
CA ALA A 131 7.32 0.73 -17.44
C ALA A 131 7.03 -0.78 -17.63
N PHE A 132 6.63 -1.15 -18.85
CA PHE A 132 6.38 -2.54 -19.26
C PHE A 132 7.36 -2.99 -20.34
N ASN A 133 7.50 -4.31 -20.54
CA ASN A 133 8.36 -4.87 -21.58
C ASN A 133 7.99 -4.36 -22.98
N LYS A 134 6.69 -4.21 -23.26
CA LYS A 134 6.21 -3.50 -24.46
C LYS A 134 6.03 -2.01 -24.14
N SER A 135 7.09 -1.23 -24.34
CA SER A 135 7.13 0.20 -24.01
C SER A 135 6.07 1.02 -24.75
N GLU A 136 5.82 0.74 -26.03
CA GLU A 136 4.80 1.41 -26.85
C GLU A 136 3.40 1.31 -26.22
N LEU A 137 3.05 0.11 -25.73
CA LEU A 137 1.77 -0.11 -25.06
C LEU A 137 1.73 0.58 -23.69
N GLY A 138 2.86 0.68 -23.00
CA GLY A 138 2.99 1.47 -21.77
C GLY A 138 2.76 2.97 -22.00
N SER A 139 3.33 3.53 -23.07
CA SER A 139 3.10 4.92 -23.47
C SER A 139 1.66 5.18 -23.87
N ALA A 140 1.04 4.27 -24.64
CA ALA A 140 -0.37 4.37 -25.01
C ALA A 140 -1.31 4.30 -23.80
N ILE A 141 -0.98 3.46 -22.79
CA ILE A 141 -1.69 3.45 -21.50
C ILE A 141 -1.56 4.79 -20.82
N LEU A 142 -0.36 5.34 -20.72
CA LEU A 142 -0.15 6.61 -20.05
C LEU A 142 -0.99 7.72 -20.68
N GLU A 143 -0.94 7.86 -22.01
CA GLU A 143 -1.72 8.84 -22.76
C GLU A 143 -3.24 8.64 -22.53
N ALA A 144 -3.72 7.41 -22.63
CA ALA A 144 -5.14 7.11 -22.40
C ALA A 144 -5.57 7.33 -20.95
N VAL A 145 -4.68 7.10 -19.97
CA VAL A 145 -4.96 7.43 -18.57
C VAL A 145 -5.06 8.93 -18.41
N GLU A 146 -4.16 9.73 -18.97
CA GLU A 146 -4.16 11.20 -18.91
C GLU A 146 -5.40 11.81 -19.56
N GLN A 147 -5.82 11.27 -20.70
CA GLN A 147 -7.03 11.68 -21.43
C GLN A 147 -8.33 11.11 -20.84
N ASN A 148 -8.24 10.24 -19.83
CA ASN A 148 -9.38 9.55 -19.22
C ASN A 148 -10.18 8.68 -20.22
N THR A 149 -9.48 8.05 -21.17
CA THR A 149 -10.06 7.20 -22.22
C THR A 149 -9.72 5.72 -22.06
N LEU A 150 -8.94 5.35 -21.04
CA LEU A 150 -8.64 3.95 -20.75
C LEU A 150 -9.80 3.26 -20.03
N SER A 151 -10.23 2.09 -20.53
CA SER A 151 -11.15 1.20 -19.82
C SER A 151 -10.48 -0.10 -19.40
N VAL A 152 -10.89 -0.64 -18.25
CA VAL A 152 -10.45 -1.93 -17.72
C VAL A 152 -11.68 -2.78 -17.45
N GLU A 153 -11.83 -3.88 -18.16
CA GLU A 153 -13.00 -4.75 -18.10
C GLU A 153 -12.63 -6.15 -17.57
N PRO A 154 -13.45 -6.76 -16.70
CA PRO A 154 -13.33 -8.17 -16.40
C PRO A 154 -13.70 -9.00 -17.64
N VAL A 155 -12.99 -10.10 -17.84
CA VAL A 155 -13.29 -11.07 -18.89
C VAL A 155 -14.14 -12.17 -18.29
N GLY A 156 -15.40 -12.28 -18.74
CA GLY A 156 -16.26 -13.40 -18.38
C GLY A 156 -15.76 -14.73 -18.96
N PHE A 157 -16.31 -15.85 -18.49
CA PHE A 157 -16.00 -17.21 -18.99
C PHE A 157 -16.47 -17.48 -20.43
N GLN A 158 -16.83 -16.45 -21.20
CA GLN A 158 -17.24 -16.61 -22.59
C GLN A 158 -16.04 -16.40 -23.52
N PRO A 159 -15.68 -17.40 -24.36
CA PRO A 159 -14.70 -17.21 -25.40
C PRO A 159 -15.26 -16.17 -26.39
N LEU A 160 -14.66 -14.98 -26.40
CA LEU A 160 -14.97 -13.99 -27.40
C LEU A 160 -14.51 -14.52 -28.77
N PRO A 161 -15.25 -14.19 -29.86
CA PRO A 161 -14.84 -14.56 -31.20
C PRO A 161 -13.45 -14.02 -31.47
N VAL A 162 -12.53 -14.90 -31.85
CA VAL A 162 -11.15 -14.55 -32.20
C VAL A 162 -11.20 -13.64 -33.43
N VAL A 163 -11.10 -12.33 -33.23
CA VAL A 163 -10.96 -11.39 -34.35
C VAL A 163 -9.49 -11.33 -34.75
N LYS A 164 -9.21 -11.97 -35.89
CA LYS A 164 -8.17 -11.72 -36.91
C LYS A 164 -6.78 -11.23 -36.44
N ALA A 165 -5.76 -12.05 -36.75
CA ALA A 165 -4.33 -11.74 -37.00
C ALA A 165 -3.51 -10.91 -35.98
N SER A 166 -4.08 -9.96 -35.23
CA SER A 166 -3.43 -9.18 -34.16
C SER A 166 -3.32 -9.90 -32.82
N ALA A 167 -3.81 -11.15 -32.74
CA ALA A 167 -3.93 -11.95 -31.52
C ALA A 167 -2.60 -12.17 -30.78
N VAL A 168 -1.45 -12.06 -31.45
CA VAL A 168 -0.13 -12.21 -30.80
C VAL A 168 0.20 -10.99 -29.93
N GLU A 169 -0.18 -9.79 -30.38
CA GLU A 169 0.16 -8.55 -29.69
C GLU A 169 -0.83 -8.21 -28.56
N CYS A 170 -2.11 -8.53 -28.78
CA CYS A 170 -3.21 -8.34 -27.83
C CYS A 170 -3.18 -9.29 -26.61
N GLY A 171 -2.29 -10.29 -26.62
CA GLY A 171 -2.24 -11.31 -25.59
C GLY A 171 -3.48 -12.21 -25.60
N GLY A 172 -3.71 -12.91 -24.50
CA GLY A 172 -4.87 -13.78 -24.36
C GLY A 172 -5.13 -14.19 -22.91
N PRO A 173 -6.14 -15.04 -22.66
CA PRO A 173 -6.51 -15.48 -21.31
C PRO A 173 -5.35 -16.11 -20.51
N LYS A 174 -4.30 -16.60 -21.18
CA LYS A 174 -3.11 -17.20 -20.55
C LYS A 174 -1.82 -16.41 -20.78
N LYS A 175 -1.84 -15.27 -21.46
CA LYS A 175 -0.64 -14.48 -21.80
C LYS A 175 -0.92 -12.98 -21.68
N CYS A 176 -0.14 -12.30 -20.85
CA CYS A 176 -0.25 -10.87 -20.67
C CYS A 176 0.30 -10.12 -21.89
N ALA A 177 -0.47 -9.17 -22.44
CA ALA A 177 -0.06 -8.32 -23.54
C ALA A 177 1.10 -7.38 -23.17
N LEU A 178 1.13 -6.90 -21.92
CA LEU A 178 2.10 -5.89 -21.45
C LEU A 178 3.45 -6.48 -21.07
N SER A 179 3.45 -7.54 -20.26
CA SER A 179 4.69 -8.18 -19.78
C SER A 179 5.15 -9.34 -20.66
N GLY A 180 4.29 -9.84 -21.55
CA GLY A 180 4.56 -11.04 -22.36
C GLY A 180 4.54 -12.36 -21.58
N GLN A 181 4.38 -12.32 -20.25
CA GLN A 181 4.44 -13.49 -19.39
C GLN A 181 3.19 -14.37 -19.51
N THR A 182 3.39 -15.68 -19.39
CA THR A 182 2.31 -16.67 -19.30
C THR A 182 1.66 -16.64 -17.92
N LYS A 183 0.52 -15.97 -17.81
CA LYS A 183 -0.27 -15.81 -16.58
C LYS A 183 -1.76 -15.79 -16.94
N THR A 184 -2.60 -16.25 -16.02
CA THR A 184 -4.06 -16.15 -16.18
C THR A 184 -4.49 -14.68 -16.14
N CYS A 185 -5.05 -14.20 -17.25
CA CYS A 185 -5.50 -12.83 -17.42
C CYS A 185 -7.03 -12.81 -17.38
N LYS A 186 -7.58 -12.38 -16.23
CA LYS A 186 -9.03 -12.24 -16.02
C LYS A 186 -9.56 -10.86 -16.44
N HIS A 187 -8.70 -9.97 -16.90
CA HIS A 187 -9.06 -8.60 -17.26
C HIS A 187 -8.44 -8.24 -18.60
N ARG A 188 -9.09 -7.31 -19.30
CA ARG A 188 -8.64 -6.72 -20.54
C ARG A 188 -8.75 -5.21 -20.47
N ILE A 189 -7.88 -4.52 -21.19
CA ILE A 189 -7.91 -3.07 -21.33
C ILE A 189 -8.25 -2.67 -22.75
N LYS A 190 -8.87 -1.50 -22.90
CA LYS A 190 -9.19 -0.87 -24.20
C LYS A 190 -8.91 0.63 -24.13
N PHE A 191 -8.44 1.18 -25.25
CA PHE A 191 -8.14 2.60 -25.40
C PHE A 191 -9.27 3.29 -26.16
N GLY A 192 -9.95 4.24 -25.54
CA GLY A 192 -11.05 5.01 -26.12
C GLY A 192 -12.04 4.12 -26.87
N ASP A 193 -12.29 4.48 -28.13
CA ASP A 193 -13.22 3.74 -29.01
C ASP A 193 -12.55 2.62 -29.82
N SER A 194 -11.29 2.28 -29.54
CA SER A 194 -10.58 1.21 -30.24
C SER A 194 -11.35 -0.11 -30.21
N SER A 195 -11.35 -0.84 -31.33
CA SER A 195 -11.93 -2.19 -31.37
C SER A 195 -11.03 -3.25 -30.72
N SER A 196 -9.79 -2.90 -30.38
CA SER A 196 -8.79 -3.84 -29.87
C SER A 196 -8.80 -3.90 -28.35
N TYR A 197 -8.75 -5.14 -27.83
CA TYR A 197 -8.63 -5.43 -26.41
C TYR A 197 -7.28 -6.08 -26.11
N TYR A 198 -6.68 -5.70 -24.99
CA TYR A 198 -5.39 -6.25 -24.55
C TYR A 198 -5.55 -6.97 -23.22
N TYR A 199 -5.25 -8.27 -23.19
CA TYR A 199 -5.32 -9.06 -21.97
C TYR A 199 -4.19 -8.67 -21.02
N VAL A 200 -4.52 -8.44 -19.75
CA VAL A 200 -3.55 -8.01 -18.74
C VAL A 200 -3.53 -8.96 -17.55
N SER A 201 -2.32 -9.26 -17.07
CA SER A 201 -2.17 -10.04 -15.84
C SER A 201 -2.69 -9.24 -14.63
N PRO A 202 -3.02 -9.91 -13.51
CA PRO A 202 -3.42 -9.23 -12.28
C PRO A 202 -2.42 -8.18 -11.80
N PHE A 203 -1.12 -8.48 -11.94
CA PHE A 203 -0.06 -7.54 -11.59
C PHE A 203 -0.04 -6.29 -12.49
N CYS A 204 -0.11 -6.48 -13.82
CA CYS A 204 -0.15 -5.35 -14.75
C CYS A 204 -1.41 -4.50 -14.54
N ARG A 205 -2.56 -5.16 -14.32
CA ARG A 205 -3.81 -4.49 -13.94
C ARG A 205 -3.61 -3.62 -12.70
N TYR A 206 -3.03 -4.17 -11.63
CA TYR A 206 -2.82 -3.45 -10.37
C TYR A 206 -1.99 -2.17 -10.57
N ARG A 207 -0.89 -2.27 -11.33
CA ARG A 207 -0.05 -1.11 -11.71
C ARG A 207 -0.86 -0.04 -12.44
N ILE A 208 -1.61 -0.44 -13.46
CA ILE A 208 -2.49 0.46 -14.22
C ILE A 208 -3.52 1.12 -13.31
N THR A 209 -4.23 0.34 -12.49
CA THR A 209 -5.29 0.86 -11.61
C THR A 209 -4.76 1.80 -10.55
N ALA A 210 -3.55 1.57 -10.01
CA ALA A 210 -2.93 2.47 -9.05
C ALA A 210 -2.71 3.86 -9.67
N VAL A 211 -2.24 3.90 -10.92
CA VAL A 211 -2.07 5.17 -11.67
C VAL A 211 -3.43 5.78 -12.00
N CYS A 212 -4.41 5.00 -12.47
CA CYS A 212 -5.76 5.50 -12.74
C CYS A 212 -6.42 6.11 -11.50
N ASN A 213 -6.28 5.47 -10.34
CA ASN A 213 -6.84 5.96 -9.07
C ASN A 213 -6.22 7.30 -8.69
N PHE A 214 -4.89 7.45 -8.84
CA PHE A 214 -4.20 8.72 -8.65
C PHE A 214 -4.80 9.82 -9.55
N PHE A 215 -4.83 9.61 -10.87
CA PHE A 215 -5.36 10.62 -11.78
C PHE A 215 -6.84 10.94 -11.54
N THR A 216 -7.64 9.93 -11.20
CA THR A 216 -9.05 10.13 -10.87
C THR A 216 -9.20 11.08 -9.68
N TYR A 217 -8.44 10.85 -8.61
CA TYR A 217 -8.48 11.71 -7.44
C TYR A 217 -7.96 13.13 -7.72
N ILE A 218 -6.85 13.26 -8.46
CA ILE A 218 -6.31 14.55 -8.89
C ILE A 218 -7.35 15.33 -9.73
N ARG A 219 -8.07 14.66 -10.64
CA ARG A 219 -9.17 15.29 -11.40
C ARG A 219 -10.31 15.74 -10.51
N TYR A 220 -10.67 14.96 -9.48
CA TYR A 220 -11.71 15.37 -8.55
C TYR A 220 -11.32 16.63 -7.77
N ILE A 221 -10.06 16.76 -7.36
CA ILE A 221 -9.55 18.00 -6.74
C ILE A 221 -9.61 19.15 -7.76
N HIS A 222 -9.08 18.96 -8.96
CA HIS A 222 -9.06 19.97 -10.03
C HIS A 222 -10.47 20.47 -10.40
N GLN A 223 -11.47 19.58 -10.42
CA GLN A 223 -12.86 19.92 -10.72
C GLN A 223 -13.62 20.49 -9.51
N GLY A 224 -12.99 20.59 -8.34
CA GLY A 224 -13.63 21.08 -7.10
C GLY A 224 -14.71 20.14 -6.54
N LEU A 225 -14.61 18.84 -6.83
CA LEU A 225 -15.56 17.83 -6.35
C LEU A 225 -15.28 17.40 -4.89
N VAL A 226 -14.06 17.61 -4.41
CA VAL A 226 -13.65 17.29 -3.02
C VAL A 226 -13.88 18.49 -2.12
N LYS A 227 -15.11 18.68 -1.62
CA LYS A 227 -15.50 19.89 -0.84
C LYS A 227 -15.42 19.74 0.68
N GLN A 228 -15.48 18.51 1.19
CA GLN A 228 -15.61 18.24 2.64
C GLN A 228 -14.28 17.90 3.33
N GLN A 229 -13.21 17.66 2.57
CA GLN A 229 -11.91 17.31 3.13
C GLN A 229 -11.05 18.57 3.32
N ASP A 230 -10.31 18.62 4.41
CA ASP A 230 -9.27 19.65 4.58
C ASP A 230 -8.02 19.31 3.74
N ALA A 231 -7.07 20.25 3.66
CA ALA A 231 -5.86 20.08 2.86
C ALA A 231 -4.98 18.91 3.33
N GLU A 232 -4.96 18.62 4.63
CA GLU A 232 -4.15 17.54 5.19
C GLU A 232 -4.76 16.17 4.84
N GLN A 233 -6.08 16.04 4.96
CA GLN A 233 -6.81 14.84 4.54
C GLN A 233 -6.62 14.55 3.05
N MET A 234 -6.72 15.59 2.19
CA MET A 234 -6.45 15.42 0.76
C MET A 234 -5.01 14.99 0.50
N PHE A 235 -4.05 15.58 1.22
CA PHE A 235 -2.64 15.22 1.11
C PHE A 235 -2.37 13.77 1.52
N TRP A 236 -3.03 13.30 2.59
CA TRP A 236 -2.91 11.91 3.02
C TRP A 236 -3.48 10.93 1.99
N GLU A 237 -4.57 11.28 1.33
CA GLU A 237 -5.11 10.48 0.23
C GLU A 237 -4.16 10.45 -0.97
N VAL A 238 -3.60 11.60 -1.37
CA VAL A 238 -2.54 11.67 -2.40
C VAL A 238 -1.35 10.79 -2.02
N THR A 239 -0.89 10.88 -0.77
CA THR A 239 0.26 10.12 -0.26
C THR A 239 -0.04 8.62 -0.27
N GLN A 240 -1.26 8.22 0.09
CA GLN A 240 -1.71 6.84 0.01
C GLN A 240 -1.71 6.32 -1.43
N LEU A 241 -2.22 7.09 -2.39
CA LEU A 241 -2.23 6.74 -3.81
C LEU A 241 -0.80 6.64 -4.39
N ARG A 242 0.09 7.56 -4.01
CA ARG A 242 1.52 7.49 -4.34
C ARG A 242 2.18 6.25 -3.75
N ARG A 243 1.86 5.90 -2.50
CA ARG A 243 2.34 4.66 -1.86
C ARG A 243 1.90 3.43 -2.65
N GLU A 244 0.67 3.37 -3.12
CA GLU A 244 0.18 2.25 -3.95
C GLU A 244 0.97 2.12 -5.25
N MET A 245 1.23 3.22 -5.97
CA MET A 245 2.10 3.19 -7.14
C MET A 245 3.55 2.79 -6.79
N SER A 246 4.06 3.28 -5.66
CA SER A 246 5.41 3.01 -5.18
C SER A 246 5.65 1.56 -4.78
N VAL A 247 4.66 0.86 -4.24
CA VAL A 247 4.78 -0.59 -4.00
C VAL A 247 4.54 -1.39 -5.29
N ALA A 248 3.64 -0.92 -6.16
CA ALA A 248 3.33 -1.56 -7.44
C ALA A 248 4.53 -1.58 -8.40
N LYS A 249 5.28 -0.47 -8.50
CA LYS A 249 6.50 -0.39 -9.33
C LYS A 249 7.58 -1.38 -8.90
N LEU A 250 7.57 -1.80 -7.63
CA LEU A 250 8.51 -2.77 -7.06
C LEU A 250 8.03 -4.22 -7.16
N GLY A 251 6.84 -4.48 -7.71
CA GLY A 251 6.31 -5.83 -7.87
C GLY A 251 5.29 -6.28 -6.82
N TYR A 252 5.02 -5.46 -5.80
CA TYR A 252 4.03 -5.78 -4.78
C TYR A 252 2.62 -5.37 -5.25
N PHE A 253 1.69 -6.32 -5.26
CA PHE A 253 0.31 -6.05 -5.66
C PHE A 253 -0.68 -6.84 -4.83
N LYS A 254 -1.93 -6.36 -4.81
CA LYS A 254 -3.06 -7.06 -4.21
C LYS A 254 -3.89 -7.67 -5.33
N ASP A 255 -4.20 -8.96 -5.22
CA ASP A 255 -5.15 -9.63 -6.10
C ASP A 255 -6.45 -9.85 -5.33
N GLN A 256 -7.49 -9.06 -5.65
CA GLN A 256 -8.84 -9.35 -5.20
C GLN A 256 -9.50 -10.20 -6.29
N LEU A 257 -9.79 -11.45 -5.93
CA LEU A 257 -10.24 -12.53 -6.83
C LEU A 257 -11.61 -12.29 -7.45
#